data_AF-A0A1V5V2Z6-F1
#
_entry.id   AF-A0A1V5V2Z6-F1
#
_cell.length_a   1.000
_cell.length_b   1.000
_cell.length_c   1.000
_cell.angle_alpha   90.00
_cell.angle_beta   90.00
_cell.angle_gamma   90.00
#
_symmetry.space_group_name_H-M   'P 1'
#
loop_
_entity.id
_entity.type
_entity.pdbx_description
1 polymer ?
#
loop_
_entity_poly.entity_id
_entity_poly.type
_entity_poly.pdbx_seq_one_letter_code
_entity_poly.pdbx_strand_id
1 'polypeptide(L)'
;MSNGEVIISSGEGCYAVKVNGRATFECAPPLRALAKELDQSSFQKVDIDLGNCLGMDSTFMGVLAMMALRAKKIGAEIFICNANELNKTLLFGLGLKKLFQFTTGYVDVGNASAAPAPGAADQRINAATVLEAHKTLMDVDEENVKKFEKVVDFVQKDLDKLNDTKS
;
A
#
# COMPACT_ATOMS: atom_id res chain seq x y z
N MET A 1 -21.26 -6.40 1.59
CA MET A 1 -20.24 -6.11 0.58
C MET A 1 -18.95 -6.73 1.09
N SER A 2 -18.32 -7.61 0.33
CA SER A 2 -17.13 -8.32 0.80
C SER A 2 -15.95 -7.34 0.86
N ASN A 3 -15.29 -7.26 2.01
CA ASN A 3 -14.03 -6.54 2.18
C ASN A 3 -12.96 -7.13 1.25
N GLY A 4 -12.01 -6.30 0.83
CA GLY A 4 -10.91 -6.76 -0.01
C GLY A 4 -9.98 -7.73 0.72
N GLU A 5 -9.34 -8.59 -0.04
CA GLU A 5 -8.36 -9.57 0.42
C GLU A 5 -7.02 -9.30 -0.26
N VAL A 6 -5.94 -9.45 0.49
CA VAL A 6 -4.57 -9.36 -0.01
C VAL A 6 -3.89 -10.70 0.22
N ILE A 7 -3.40 -11.30 -0.85
CA ILE A 7 -2.60 -12.54 -0.82
C ILE A 7 -1.16 -12.14 -1.14
N ILE A 8 -0.21 -12.60 -0.32
CA ILE A 8 1.21 -12.29 -0.49
C ILE A 8 1.97 -13.60 -0.54
N SER A 9 2.84 -13.74 -1.54
CA SER A 9 3.82 -14.82 -1.64
C SER A 9 5.22 -14.23 -1.83
N SER A 10 6.24 -14.95 -1.36
CA SER A 10 7.64 -14.57 -1.48
C SER A 10 8.49 -15.78 -1.86
N GLY A 11 9.52 -15.56 -2.66
CA GLY A 11 10.48 -16.58 -3.09
C GLY A 11 11.67 -15.96 -3.79
N GLU A 12 12.89 -16.37 -3.40
CA GLU A 12 14.16 -15.94 -4.04
C GLU A 12 14.32 -14.42 -4.22
N GLY A 13 13.85 -13.61 -3.28
CA GLY A 13 13.92 -12.14 -3.35
C GLY A 13 12.91 -11.50 -4.32
N CYS A 14 11.97 -12.29 -4.83
CA CYS A 14 10.79 -11.83 -5.55
C CYS A 14 9.55 -11.96 -4.66
N TYR A 15 8.63 -11.01 -4.81
CA TYR A 15 7.36 -11.00 -4.10
C TYR A 15 6.22 -10.90 -5.10
N ALA A 16 5.12 -11.59 -4.83
CA ALA A 16 3.88 -11.45 -5.58
C ALA A 16 2.74 -11.12 -4.63
N VAL A 17 2.00 -10.07 -4.95
CA VAL A 17 0.86 -9.57 -4.19
C VAL A 17 -0.37 -9.64 -5.09
N LYS A 18 -1.44 -10.26 -4.62
CA LYS A 18 -2.73 -10.29 -5.33
C LYS A 18 -3.80 -9.61 -4.50
N VAL A 19 -4.54 -8.70 -5.14
CA VAL A 19 -5.61 -7.93 -4.50
C VAL A 19 -6.95 -8.32 -5.10
N ASN A 20 -7.84 -8.86 -4.26
CA ASN A 20 -9.20 -9.21 -4.63
C ASN A 20 -10.18 -8.28 -3.93
N GLY A 21 -11.22 -7.79 -4.62
CA GLY A 21 -12.24 -6.93 -4.02
C GLY A 21 -11.77 -5.49 -3.84
N ARG A 22 -12.36 -4.76 -2.89
CA ARG A 22 -12.05 -3.34 -2.66
C ARG A 22 -10.94 -3.19 -1.63
N ALA A 23 -9.79 -2.66 -2.05
CA ALA A 23 -8.64 -2.47 -1.18
C ALA A 23 -8.80 -1.19 -0.35
N THR A 24 -9.16 -1.35 0.91
CA THR A 24 -9.32 -0.24 1.85
C THR A 24 -8.21 -0.27 2.89
N PHE A 25 -8.24 0.68 3.83
CA PHE A 25 -7.36 0.69 4.99
C PHE A 25 -7.38 -0.65 5.77
N GLU A 26 -8.47 -1.42 5.72
CA GLU A 26 -8.56 -2.73 6.37
C GLU A 26 -7.67 -3.78 5.70
N CYS A 27 -7.38 -3.59 4.41
CA CYS A 27 -6.50 -4.43 3.60
C CYS A 27 -5.03 -3.96 3.64
N ALA A 28 -4.76 -2.78 4.21
CA ALA A 28 -3.44 -2.18 4.24
C ALA A 28 -2.42 -2.88 5.18
N PRO A 29 -2.80 -3.50 6.32
CA PRO A 29 -1.82 -4.02 7.27
C PRO A 29 -0.90 -5.13 6.73
N PRO A 30 -1.38 -6.14 5.97
CA PRO A 30 -0.48 -7.09 5.32
C PRO A 30 0.51 -6.42 4.36
N LEU A 31 0.04 -5.45 3.57
CA LEU A 31 0.87 -4.72 2.63
C LEU A 31 1.89 -3.83 3.35
N ARG A 32 1.52 -3.24 4.49
CA ARG A 32 2.43 -2.46 5.32
C ARG A 32 3.48 -3.34 5.99
N ALA A 33 3.10 -4.52 6.46
CA ALA A 33 4.05 -5.49 7.02
C ALA A 33 5.10 -5.86 5.97
N LEU A 34 4.66 -6.14 4.74
CA LEU A 34 5.55 -6.34 3.60
C LEU A 34 6.43 -5.10 3.36
N ALA A 35 5.87 -3.89 3.29
CA ALA A 35 6.66 -2.67 3.10
C ALA A 35 7.79 -2.53 4.13
N LYS A 36 7.53 -2.84 5.41
CA LYS A 36 8.54 -2.85 6.48
C LYS A 36 9.58 -3.95 6.32
N GLU A 37 9.19 -5.13 5.87
CA GLU A 37 10.12 -6.21 5.56
C GLU A 37 11.07 -5.80 4.42
N LEU A 38 10.53 -5.15 3.38
CA LEU A 38 11.29 -4.64 2.25
C LEU A 38 12.25 -3.50 2.64
N ASP A 39 11.97 -2.75 3.70
CA ASP A 39 12.90 -1.76 4.26
C ASP A 39 14.14 -2.40 4.90
N GLN A 40 14.00 -3.62 5.43
CA GLN A 40 15.06 -4.34 6.14
C GLN A 40 15.79 -5.38 5.27
N SER A 41 15.28 -5.67 4.08
CA SER A 41 15.80 -6.68 3.18
C SER A 41 16.20 -6.08 1.82
N SER A 42 17.04 -6.81 1.10
CA SER A 42 17.24 -6.62 -0.34
C SER A 42 16.27 -7.53 -1.10
N PHE A 43 15.57 -6.98 -2.08
CA PHE A 43 14.71 -7.73 -2.98
C PHE A 43 14.95 -7.26 -4.41
N GLN A 44 14.53 -8.05 -5.38
CA GLN A 44 14.72 -7.76 -6.80
C GLN A 44 13.44 -7.21 -7.42
N LYS A 45 12.29 -7.79 -7.06
CA LYS A 45 11.04 -7.53 -7.75
C LYS A 45 9.82 -7.70 -6.85
N VAL A 46 8.80 -6.87 -7.07
CA VAL A 46 7.44 -7.08 -6.55
C VAL A 46 6.43 -7.01 -7.70
N ASP A 47 5.68 -8.07 -7.93
CA ASP A 47 4.54 -8.11 -8.84
C ASP A 47 3.24 -7.90 -8.07
N ILE A 48 2.40 -6.96 -8.48
CA ILE A 48 1.14 -6.62 -7.80
C ILE A 48 -0.03 -6.80 -8.78
N ASP A 49 -0.78 -7.89 -8.63
CA ASP A 49 -1.96 -8.21 -9.44
C ASP A 49 -3.21 -7.49 -8.93
N LEU A 50 -3.71 -6.58 -9.76
CA LEU A 50 -4.94 -5.82 -9.52
C LEU A 50 -6.11 -6.31 -10.40
N GLY A 51 -6.00 -7.48 -11.04
CA GLY A 51 -7.01 -8.02 -11.95
C GLY A 51 -8.40 -8.16 -11.33
N ASN A 52 -8.46 -8.49 -10.04
CA ASN A 52 -9.71 -8.62 -9.27
C ASN A 52 -9.95 -7.43 -8.32
N CYS A 53 -9.16 -6.37 -8.42
CA CYS A 53 -9.28 -5.22 -7.55
C CYS A 53 -10.40 -4.28 -8.05
N LEU A 54 -11.42 -4.07 -7.21
CA LEU A 54 -12.60 -3.27 -7.54
C LEU A 54 -12.43 -1.78 -7.23
N GLY A 55 -11.33 -1.40 -6.59
CA GLY A 55 -11.04 -0.02 -6.21
C GLY A 55 -10.10 0.04 -5.01
N MET A 56 -9.46 1.19 -4.82
CA MET A 56 -8.49 1.45 -3.75
C MET A 56 -8.81 2.77 -3.04
N ASP A 57 -8.51 2.86 -1.74
CA ASP A 57 -8.46 4.14 -1.04
C ASP A 57 -7.04 4.74 -1.01
N SER A 58 -6.94 5.98 -0.51
CA SER A 58 -5.66 6.70 -0.40
C SER A 58 -4.68 6.01 0.55
N THR A 59 -5.17 5.36 1.61
CA THR A 59 -4.30 4.65 2.55
C THR A 59 -3.60 3.49 1.87
N PHE A 60 -4.34 2.65 1.14
CA PHE A 60 -3.77 1.52 0.40
C PHE A 60 -2.78 2.00 -0.66
N MET A 61 -3.16 3.02 -1.45
CA MET A 61 -2.27 3.60 -2.46
C MET A 61 -1.02 4.26 -1.89
N GLY A 62 -1.10 4.87 -0.71
CA GLY A 62 0.06 5.41 -0.01
C GLY A 62 1.02 4.33 0.45
N VAL A 63 0.52 3.17 0.90
CA VAL A 63 1.37 2.01 1.22
C VAL A 63 2.06 1.45 -0.03
N LEU A 64 1.35 1.35 -1.16
CA LEU A 64 1.97 1.00 -2.44
C LEU A 64 3.09 1.99 -2.82
N ALA A 65 2.85 3.28 -2.64
CA ALA A 65 3.84 4.31 -2.92
C ALA A 65 5.10 4.16 -2.03
N MET A 66 4.92 3.85 -0.74
CA MET A 66 6.04 3.57 0.18
C MET A 66 6.93 2.43 -0.34
N MET A 67 6.31 1.31 -0.75
CA MET A 67 7.04 0.17 -1.33
C MET A 67 7.81 0.56 -2.58
N ALA A 68 7.19 1.33 -3.49
CA ALA A 68 7.82 1.75 -4.74
C ALA A 68 9.00 2.69 -4.52
N LEU A 69 8.89 3.62 -3.56
CA LEU A 69 9.99 4.50 -3.18
C LEU A 69 11.16 3.71 -2.57
N ARG A 70 10.88 2.67 -1.77
CA ARG A 70 11.90 1.76 -1.26
C ARG A 70 12.57 0.97 -2.38
N ALA A 71 11.79 0.36 -3.28
CA ALA A 71 12.30 -0.39 -4.42
C ALA A 71 13.28 0.46 -5.25
N LYS A 72 12.88 1.70 -5.56
CA LYS A 72 13.72 2.66 -6.30
C LYS A 72 15.06 2.95 -5.62
N LYS A 73 15.11 3.02 -4.28
CA LYS A 73 16.36 3.28 -3.53
C LYS A 73 17.38 2.15 -3.66
N ILE A 74 16.92 0.91 -3.85
CA ILE A 74 17.79 -0.27 -3.94
C ILE A 74 17.93 -0.82 -5.36
N GLY A 75 17.31 -0.17 -6.35
CA GLY A 75 17.30 -0.64 -7.74
C GLY A 75 16.40 -1.85 -8.00
N ALA A 76 15.43 -2.12 -7.11
CA ALA A 76 14.42 -3.14 -7.32
C ALA A 76 13.24 -2.61 -8.14
N GLU A 77 12.50 -3.51 -8.78
CA GLU A 77 11.37 -3.16 -9.64
C GLU A 77 10.03 -3.49 -8.98
N ILE A 78 9.02 -2.63 -9.19
CA ILE A 78 7.63 -2.95 -8.85
C ILE A 78 6.76 -2.86 -10.10
N PHE A 79 6.02 -3.93 -10.35
CA PHE A 79 5.09 -4.06 -11.45
C PHE A 79 3.65 -4.05 -10.92
N ILE A 80 2.80 -3.22 -11.53
CA ILE A 80 1.35 -3.28 -11.40
C ILE A 80 0.82 -4.10 -12.58
N CYS A 81 0.31 -5.29 -12.27
CA CYS A 81 -0.23 -6.24 -13.23
C CYS A 81 -1.75 -6.15 -13.30
N ASN A 82 -2.31 -6.21 -14.52
CA ASN A 82 -3.76 -6.37 -14.77
C ASN A 82 -4.65 -5.28 -14.14
N ALA A 83 -4.13 -4.07 -13.90
CA ALA A 83 -4.95 -2.97 -13.40
C ALA A 83 -6.01 -2.56 -14.42
N ASN A 84 -7.27 -2.48 -13.99
CA ASN A 84 -8.36 -1.90 -14.78
C ASN A 84 -8.23 -0.36 -14.87
N GLU A 85 -9.02 0.25 -15.76
CA GLU A 85 -8.96 1.70 -16.00
C GLU A 85 -9.32 2.55 -14.78
N LEU A 86 -10.23 2.06 -13.92
CA LEU A 86 -10.56 2.73 -12.65
C LEU A 86 -9.32 2.80 -11.75
N ASN A 87 -8.65 1.68 -11.52
CA ASN A 87 -7.47 1.59 -10.67
C ASN A 87 -6.28 2.37 -11.25
N LYS A 88 -6.07 2.33 -12.57
CA LYS A 88 -5.08 3.19 -13.23
C LYS A 88 -5.38 4.67 -13.01
N THR A 89 -6.63 5.08 -13.18
CA THR A 89 -7.05 6.48 -12.96
C THR A 89 -6.77 6.93 -11.53
N LEU A 90 -7.09 6.09 -10.54
CA LEU A 90 -6.81 6.36 -9.12
C LEU A 90 -5.30 6.54 -8.87
N LEU A 91 -4.47 5.61 -9.35
CA LEU A 91 -3.01 5.66 -9.18
C LEU A 91 -2.41 6.87 -9.90
N PHE A 92 -2.86 7.16 -11.13
CA PHE A 92 -2.33 8.26 -11.94
C PHE A 92 -2.73 9.62 -11.36
N GLY A 93 -3.96 9.75 -10.85
CA GLY A 93 -4.46 10.98 -10.22
C GLY A 93 -3.76 11.33 -8.90
N LEU A 94 -2.95 10.41 -8.36
CA LEU A 94 -2.08 10.64 -7.21
C LEU A 94 -0.59 10.76 -7.59
N GLY A 95 -0.28 10.82 -8.89
CA GLY A 95 1.10 10.94 -9.38
C GLY A 95 1.91 9.64 -9.33
N LEU A 96 1.26 8.50 -9.05
CA LEU A 96 1.95 7.23 -8.82
C LEU A 96 2.39 6.52 -10.10
N LYS A 97 1.91 6.96 -11.27
CA LYS A 97 2.29 6.39 -12.59
C LYS A 97 3.81 6.26 -12.75
N LYS A 98 4.57 7.24 -12.25
CA LYS A 98 6.04 7.32 -12.39
C LYS A 98 6.80 6.38 -11.46
N LEU A 99 6.12 5.75 -10.50
CA LEU A 99 6.75 4.86 -9.51
C LEU A 99 6.64 3.39 -9.89
N PHE A 100 5.76 3.04 -10.82
CA PHE A 100 5.44 1.66 -11.15
C PHE A 100 5.60 1.38 -12.65
N GLN A 101 5.94 0.13 -12.96
CA GLN A 101 5.79 -0.40 -14.31
C GLN A 101 4.41 -1.04 -14.44
N PHE A 102 3.66 -0.71 -15.49
CA PHE A 102 2.32 -1.26 -15.70
C PHE A 102 2.37 -2.34 -16.78
N THR A 103 1.87 -3.52 -16.47
CA THR A 103 1.89 -4.67 -17.38
C THR A 103 0.64 -5.52 -17.25
N THR A 104 0.54 -6.53 -18.10
CA THR A 104 -0.50 -7.57 -18.07
C THR A 104 0.16 -8.93 -18.08
N GLY A 105 -0.38 -9.86 -17.32
CA GLY A 105 0.19 -11.21 -17.26
C GLY A 105 -0.25 -11.99 -16.04
N TYR A 106 0.12 -13.26 -16.03
CA TYR A 106 -0.09 -14.12 -14.87
C TYR A 106 0.87 -13.72 -13.76
N VAL A 107 0.32 -13.55 -12.55
CA VAL A 107 1.09 -13.37 -11.32
C VAL A 107 0.85 -14.62 -10.48
N ASP A 108 1.92 -15.39 -10.29
CA ASP A 108 1.87 -16.60 -9.48
C ASP A 108 1.95 -16.24 -8.01
N VAL A 109 0.93 -16.61 -7.25
CA VAL A 109 0.93 -16.54 -5.78
C VAL A 109 1.01 -17.93 -5.14
N GLY A 110 1.23 -18.98 -5.94
CA GLY A 110 1.33 -20.36 -5.51
C GLY A 110 0.13 -20.80 -4.67
N ASN A 111 0.43 -21.50 -3.57
CA ASN A 111 -0.55 -21.92 -2.57
C ASN A 111 -0.71 -20.90 -1.43
N ALA A 112 -0.27 -19.65 -1.61
CA ALA A 112 -0.43 -18.64 -0.57
C ALA A 112 -1.92 -18.38 -0.31
N SER A 113 -2.27 -18.33 0.97
CA SER A 113 -3.61 -17.95 1.40
C SER A 113 -3.73 -16.45 1.59
N ALA A 114 -4.97 -15.97 1.74
CA ALA A 114 -5.27 -14.66 2.31
C ALA A 114 -4.28 -14.34 3.44
N ALA A 115 -3.65 -13.18 3.39
CA ALA A 115 -2.99 -12.68 4.58
C ALA A 115 -4.07 -12.56 5.67
N PRO A 116 -3.81 -13.03 6.90
CA PRO A 116 -4.80 -13.00 7.95
C PRO A 116 -5.31 -11.57 8.10
N ALA A 117 -6.63 -11.45 8.25
CA ALA A 117 -7.23 -10.18 8.63
C ALA A 117 -6.45 -9.65 9.83
N PRO A 118 -6.04 -8.37 9.82
CA PRO A 118 -5.31 -7.82 10.94
C PRO A 118 -6.13 -8.10 12.19
N GLY A 119 -5.57 -8.85 13.15
CA GLY A 119 -6.11 -8.89 14.51
C GLY A 119 -6.22 -7.46 15.01
N ALA A 120 -7.06 -7.18 16.01
CA ALA A 120 -7.32 -5.82 16.50
C ALA A 120 -6.01 -5.03 16.66
N ALA A 121 -5.63 -4.29 15.62
CA ALA A 121 -4.38 -3.55 15.60
C ALA A 121 -4.57 -2.40 16.57
N ASP A 122 -3.54 -2.11 17.36
CA ASP A 122 -3.57 -0.94 18.24
C ASP A 122 -4.01 0.27 17.39
N GLN A 123 -5.02 1.00 17.86
CA GLN A 123 -5.55 2.19 17.21
C GLN A 123 -4.42 3.15 16.79
N ARG A 124 -3.34 3.19 17.58
CA ARG A 124 -2.11 3.92 17.27
C ARG A 124 -1.41 3.44 16.00
N ILE A 125 -1.30 2.12 15.79
CA ILE A 125 -0.67 1.53 14.60
C ILE A 125 -1.48 1.87 13.35
N ASN A 126 -2.82 1.84 13.44
CA ASN A 126 -3.69 2.20 12.33
C ASN A 126 -3.59 3.67 11.99
N ALA A 127 -3.67 4.56 13.00
CA ALA A 127 -3.51 5.99 12.78
C ALA A 127 -2.13 6.34 12.23
N ALA A 128 -1.06 5.72 12.73
CA ALA A 128 0.29 5.89 12.18
C ALA A 128 0.37 5.44 10.71
N THR A 129 -0.28 4.34 10.35
CA THR A 129 -0.33 3.84 8.97
C THR A 129 -1.02 4.83 8.03
N VAL A 130 -2.19 5.35 8.43
CA VAL A 130 -2.92 6.36 7.65
C VAL A 130 -2.04 7.60 7.48
N LEU A 131 -1.41 8.08 8.56
CA LEU A 131 -0.54 9.24 8.52
C LEU A 131 0.64 9.06 7.57
N GLU A 132 1.39 7.95 7.71
CA GLU A 132 2.54 7.60 6.86
C GLU A 132 2.14 7.50 5.39
N ALA A 133 1.02 6.83 5.10
CA ALA A 133 0.51 6.67 3.74
C ALA A 133 0.19 8.03 3.08
N HIS A 134 -0.52 8.92 3.79
CA HIS A 134 -0.91 10.22 3.24
C HIS A 134 0.29 11.16 3.09
N LYS A 135 1.20 11.21 4.07
CA LYS A 135 2.46 11.97 3.94
C LYS A 135 3.27 11.50 2.74
N THR A 136 3.38 10.18 2.54
CA THR A 136 4.05 9.62 1.35
C THR A 136 3.42 10.10 0.06
N LEU A 137 2.08 10.12 -0.04
CA LEU A 137 1.40 10.64 -1.23
C LEU A 137 1.68 12.13 -1.46
N MET A 138 1.75 12.93 -0.40
CA MET A 138 2.11 14.35 -0.46
C MET A 138 3.56 14.56 -0.91
N ASP A 139 4.48 13.69 -0.49
CA ASP A 139 5.88 13.73 -0.92
C ASP A 139 6.07 13.30 -2.38
N VAL A 140 5.22 12.40 -2.87
CA VAL A 140 5.28 11.93 -4.27
C VAL A 140 4.78 13.00 -5.24
N ASP A 141 3.75 13.75 -4.87
CA ASP A 141 3.14 14.78 -5.71
C ASP A 141 2.61 15.95 -4.87
N GLU A 142 3.10 17.16 -5.13
CA GLU A 142 2.72 18.37 -4.39
C GLU A 142 1.22 18.67 -4.51
N GLU A 143 0.56 18.27 -5.60
CA GLU A 143 -0.90 18.42 -5.73
C GLU A 143 -1.67 17.62 -4.67
N ASN A 144 -1.06 16.58 -4.10
CA ASN A 144 -1.66 15.79 -3.04
C ASN A 144 -1.62 16.51 -1.67
N VAL A 145 -0.79 17.54 -1.49
CA VAL A 145 -0.73 18.34 -0.25
C VAL A 145 -2.11 18.93 0.06
N LYS A 146 -2.69 19.65 -0.90
CA LYS A 146 -4.02 20.28 -0.74
C LYS A 146 -5.13 19.26 -0.54
N LYS A 147 -4.97 18.04 -1.05
CA LYS A 147 -5.96 16.95 -0.92
C LYS A 147 -5.93 16.33 0.49
N PHE A 148 -4.75 16.23 1.10
CA PHE A 148 -4.54 15.40 2.28
C PHE A 148 -4.04 16.14 3.52
N GLU A 149 -3.67 17.43 3.45
CA GLU A 149 -3.18 18.22 4.59
C GLU A 149 -4.12 18.12 5.81
N LYS A 150 -5.43 18.26 5.59
CA LYS A 150 -6.43 18.21 6.67
C LYS A 150 -6.56 16.82 7.29
N VAL A 151 -6.39 15.78 6.48
CA VAL A 151 -6.41 14.39 6.95
C VAL A 151 -5.17 14.13 7.79
N VAL A 152 -4.00 14.53 7.32
CA VAL A 152 -2.72 14.42 8.04
C VAL A 152 -2.76 15.17 9.37
N ASP A 153 -3.23 16.42 9.38
CA ASP A 153 -3.35 17.24 10.59
C ASP A 153 -4.29 16.62 11.63
N PHE A 154 -5.43 16.09 11.17
CA PHE A 154 -6.40 15.45 12.04
C PHE A 154 -5.82 14.16 12.66
N VAL A 155 -5.26 13.28 11.83
CA VAL A 155 -4.68 12.01 12.28
C VAL A 155 -3.47 12.24 13.20
N GLN A 156 -2.64 13.25 12.93
CA GLN A 156 -1.52 13.62 13.80
C GLN A 156 -2.00 14.04 15.20
N LYS A 157 -3.02 14.92 15.28
CA LYS A 157 -3.60 15.35 16.57
C LYS A 157 -4.17 14.19 17.36
N ASP A 158 -4.82 13.24 16.70
CA ASP A 158 -5.36 12.05 17.38
C ASP A 158 -4.25 11.11 17.86
N LEU A 159 -3.16 10.96 17.11
CA LEU A 159 -1.97 10.24 17.57
C LEU A 159 -1.33 10.89 18.79
N ASP A 160 -1.22 12.22 18.81
CA ASP A 160 -0.63 12.97 19.92
C ASP A 160 -1.44 12.75 21.21
N LYS A 161 -2.78 12.86 21.14
CA LYS A 161 -3.67 12.52 22.27
C LYS A 161 -3.48 11.08 22.75
N LEU A 162 -3.40 10.11 21.84
CA LEU A 162 -3.19 8.70 22.20
C LEU A 162 -1.84 8.47 22.91
N ASN A 163 -0.82 9.28 22.60
CA ASN A 163 0.49 9.23 23.28
C ASN A 163 0.43 9.89 24.66
N ASP A 164 -0.28 11.02 24.79
CA ASP A 164 -0.46 11.72 26.07
C ASP A 164 -1.30 10.92 27.08
N THR A 165 -2.23 10.09 26.61
CA THR A 165 -3.09 9.28 27.52
C THR A 165 -2.38 8.04 28.11
N LYS A 166 -1.15 7.73 27.65
CA LYS A 166 -0.32 6.60 28.13
C LYS A 166 0.91 7.06 28.95
N SER A 167 1.07 8.36 29.19
CA SER A 167 2.11 8.95 30.07
C SER A 167 1.52 9.29 31.44
#